data_AF-A0A7C1FNT1-F1
#
_entry.id   AF-A0A7C1FNT1-F1
#
_cell.length_a   1.000
_cell.length_b   1.000
_cell.length_c   1.000
_cell.angle_alpha   90.00
_cell.angle_beta   90.00
_cell.angle_gamma   90.00
#
_symmetry.space_group_name_H-M   'P 1'
#
loop_
_entity.id
_entity.type
_entity.pdbx_description
1 polymer ?
#
loop_
_entity_poly.entity_id
_entity_poly.type
_entity_poly.pdbx_seq_one_letter_code
_entity_poly.pdbx_strand_id
1 'polypeptide(L)'
;MNVSKPSDPAALLGELERLGAEMDALLRAFEACDSVQAREPILAAIAALLQARGTVVDAFVAWCASPQGKRAMASGRRHWQDALARLRTHDQHRAELLRTMVNRAGEHLRQRIAQQSLLIYQRGAL
;
A
#
# COMPACT_ATOMS: atom_id res chain seq x y z
N MET A 1 -15.29 21.66 8.78
CA MET A 1 -14.50 21.46 7.54
C MET A 1 -15.31 20.61 6.59
N ASN A 2 -15.80 21.17 5.49
CA ASN A 2 -16.48 20.40 4.44
C ASN A 2 -15.42 19.79 3.53
N VAL A 3 -15.24 18.47 3.61
CA VAL A 3 -14.43 17.73 2.63
C VAL A 3 -15.32 17.51 1.42
N SER A 4 -15.22 18.39 0.43
CA SER A 4 -15.88 18.24 -0.87
C SER A 4 -15.47 16.90 -1.46
N LYS A 5 -16.42 15.96 -1.62
CA LYS A 5 -16.18 14.69 -2.32
C LYS A 5 -15.63 15.00 -3.72
N PRO A 6 -14.52 14.39 -4.16
CA PRO A 6 -14.04 14.57 -5.52
C PRO A 6 -15.05 13.89 -6.45
N SER A 7 -15.87 14.66 -7.14
CA SER A 7 -16.81 14.16 -8.15
C SER A 7 -16.19 14.04 -9.54
N ASP A 8 -14.93 14.47 -9.68
CA ASP A 8 -14.18 14.43 -10.94
C ASP A 8 -13.26 13.18 -11.01
N PRO A 9 -13.46 12.28 -11.99
CA PRO A 9 -12.62 11.08 -12.16
C PRO A 9 -11.15 11.39 -12.42
N ALA A 10 -10.82 12.50 -13.07
CA ALA A 10 -9.43 12.88 -13.31
C ALA A 10 -8.73 13.24 -12.00
N ALA A 11 -9.43 13.94 -11.10
CA ALA A 11 -8.94 14.25 -9.76
C ALA A 11 -8.75 12.98 -8.92
N LEU A 12 -9.69 12.02 -9.00
CA LEU A 12 -9.57 10.74 -8.30
C LEU A 12 -8.37 9.93 -8.80
N LEU A 13 -8.15 9.85 -10.12
CA LEU A 13 -6.96 9.18 -10.67
C LEU A 13 -5.67 9.88 -10.27
N GLY A 14 -5.60 11.21 -10.38
CA GLY A 14 -4.43 11.98 -9.98
C GLY A 14 -4.09 11.79 -8.50
N GLU A 15 -5.10 11.72 -7.64
CA GLU A 15 -4.92 11.43 -6.21
C GLU A 15 -4.42 10.00 -5.97
N LEU A 16 -4.93 9.00 -6.70
CA LEU A 16 -4.38 7.64 -6.66
C LEU A 16 -2.93 7.59 -7.16
N GLU A 17 -2.55 8.34 -8.18
CA GLU A 17 -1.17 8.41 -8.64
C GLU A 17 -0.26 9.07 -7.58
N ARG A 18 -0.70 10.20 -7.00
CA ARG A 18 0.01 10.92 -5.94
C ARG A 18 0.24 10.04 -4.71
N LEU A 19 -0.83 9.40 -4.20
CA LEU A 19 -0.74 8.47 -3.08
C LEU A 19 0.13 7.25 -3.42
N GLY A 20 0.15 6.83 -4.68
CA GLY A 20 1.03 5.74 -5.14
C GLY A 20 2.51 6.13 -5.07
N ALA A 21 2.85 7.33 -5.54
CA ALA A 21 4.22 7.84 -5.48
C ALA A 21 4.71 8.03 -4.04
N GLU A 22 3.84 8.51 -3.16
CA GLU A 22 4.10 8.64 -1.72
C GLU A 22 4.35 7.26 -1.08
N MET A 23 3.58 6.25 -1.47
CA MET A 23 3.77 4.87 -1.02
C MET A 23 5.13 4.33 -1.45
N ASP A 24 5.51 4.56 -2.72
CA ASP A 24 6.80 4.11 -3.25
C ASP A 24 7.97 4.78 -2.52
N ALA A 25 7.82 6.05 -2.14
CA ALA A 25 8.83 6.75 -1.34
C ALA A 25 8.96 6.17 0.06
N LEU A 26 7.84 5.87 0.73
CA LEU A 26 7.85 5.25 2.06
C LEU A 26 8.40 3.83 2.03
N LEU A 27 8.07 3.03 1.01
CA LEU A 27 8.62 1.68 0.84
C LEU A 27 10.13 1.72 0.65
N ARG A 28 10.66 2.64 -0.18
CA ARG A 28 12.11 2.84 -0.32
C ARG A 28 12.76 3.28 0.98
N ALA A 29 12.12 4.21 1.71
CA ALA A 29 12.62 4.66 3.02
C ALA A 29 12.64 3.52 4.04
N PHE A 30 11.63 2.64 4.02
CA PHE A 30 11.58 1.46 4.89
C PHE A 30 12.73 0.49 4.58
N GLU A 31 12.96 0.20 3.30
CA GLU A 31 14.04 -0.71 2.86
C GLU A 31 15.44 -0.17 3.20
N ALA A 32 15.65 1.14 3.06
CA ALA A 32 16.92 1.79 3.38
C ALA A 32 17.13 2.01 4.89
N CYS A 33 16.13 1.74 5.72
CA CYS A 33 16.20 1.98 7.15
C CYS A 33 16.75 0.74 7.88
N ASP A 34 17.92 0.84 8.50
CA ASP A 34 18.53 -0.29 9.23
C ASP A 34 18.07 -0.41 10.69
N SER A 35 17.47 0.64 11.26
CA SER A 35 17.04 0.69 12.65
C SER A 35 15.57 0.30 12.81
N VAL A 36 15.29 -0.63 13.72
CA VAL A 36 13.91 -1.05 14.06
C VAL A 36 13.10 0.12 14.60
N GLN A 37 13.66 0.97 15.47
CA GLN A 37 12.97 2.16 15.99
C GLN A 37 12.62 3.16 14.88
N ALA A 38 13.48 3.31 13.86
CA ALA A 38 13.23 4.24 12.76
C ALA A 38 12.24 3.68 11.72
N ARG A 39 11.99 2.36 11.69
CA ARG A 39 11.00 1.71 10.83
C ARG A 39 9.56 1.89 11.31
N GLU A 40 9.33 1.99 12.62
CA GLU A 40 7.99 2.15 13.21
C GLU A 40 7.20 3.34 12.65
N PRO A 41 7.73 4.59 12.63
CA PRO A 41 6.99 5.72 12.07
C PRO A 41 6.74 5.58 10.56
N ILE A 42 7.65 4.90 9.83
CA ILE A 42 7.48 4.64 8.39
C ILE A 42 6.33 3.66 8.17
N LEU A 43 6.22 2.61 8.98
CA LEU A 43 5.09 1.66 8.94
C LEU A 43 3.77 2.33 9.28
N ALA A 44 3.74 3.22 10.27
CA ALA A 44 2.55 3.99 10.61
C ALA A 44 2.12 4.90 9.45
N ALA A 45 3.07 5.56 8.78
CA ALA A 45 2.81 6.36 7.58
C ALA A 45 2.27 5.50 6.42
N ILE A 46 2.86 4.33 6.16
CA ILE A 46 2.38 3.39 5.15
C ILE A 46 0.93 2.97 5.44
N ALA A 47 0.62 2.65 6.70
CA ALA A 47 -0.73 2.24 7.11
C ALA A 47 -1.76 3.37 6.89
N ALA A 48 -1.44 4.59 7.32
CA ALA A 48 -2.30 5.76 7.10
C ALA A 48 -2.53 6.02 5.60
N LEU A 49 -1.47 5.89 4.79
CA LEU A 49 -1.54 6.08 3.36
C LEU A 49 -2.39 5.00 2.66
N LEU A 50 -2.29 3.73 3.10
CA LEU A 50 -3.16 2.65 2.62
C LEU A 50 -4.64 2.95 2.91
N GLN A 51 -4.95 3.48 4.09
CA GLN A 51 -6.32 3.84 4.46
C GLN A 51 -6.86 4.99 3.59
N ALA A 52 -6.06 6.04 3.40
CA ALA A 52 -6.42 7.15 2.51
C ALA A 52 -6.64 6.66 1.07
N ARG A 53 -5.73 5.84 0.54
CA ARG A 53 -5.84 5.25 -0.79
C ARG A 53 -7.10 4.40 -0.93
N GLY A 54 -7.43 3.56 0.05
CA GLY A 54 -8.66 2.76 0.03
C GLY A 54 -9.91 3.62 -0.14
N THR A 55 -9.99 4.73 0.59
CA THR A 55 -11.11 5.69 0.47
C THR A 55 -11.22 6.27 -0.94
N VAL A 56 -10.10 6.61 -1.58
CA VAL A 56 -10.08 7.16 -2.95
C VAL A 56 -10.44 6.09 -3.98
N VAL A 57 -9.97 4.85 -3.79
CA VAL A 57 -10.34 3.70 -4.65
C VAL A 57 -11.84 3.45 -4.57
N ASP A 58 -12.43 3.43 -3.38
CA ASP A 58 -13.87 3.23 -3.21
C ASP A 58 -14.68 4.34 -3.89
N ALA A 59 -14.24 5.59 -3.77
CA ALA A 59 -14.86 6.71 -4.48
C ALA A 59 -14.76 6.58 -6.00
N PHE A 60 -13.60 6.15 -6.53
CA PHE A 60 -13.41 5.91 -7.95
C PHE A 60 -14.27 4.76 -8.48
N VAL A 61 -14.35 3.65 -7.73
CA VAL A 61 -15.23 2.51 -8.05
C VAL A 61 -16.70 2.93 -8.07
N ALA A 62 -17.14 3.71 -7.07
CA ALA A 62 -18.48 4.25 -7.03
C ALA A 62 -18.77 5.17 -8.24
N TRP A 63 -17.80 6.00 -8.64
CA TRP A 63 -17.92 6.82 -9.83
C TRP A 63 -18.04 5.96 -11.10
N CYS A 64 -17.19 4.95 -11.28
CA CYS A 64 -17.26 4.01 -12.40
C CYS A 64 -18.63 3.31 -12.52
N ALA A 65 -19.25 2.99 -11.38
CA ALA A 65 -20.56 2.35 -11.34
C ALA A 65 -21.72 3.30 -11.68
N SER A 66 -21.52 4.62 -11.58
CA SER A 66 -22.55 5.63 -11.85
C SER A 66 -22.92 5.71 -13.35
N PRO A 67 -24.14 6.19 -13.70
CA PRO A 67 -24.53 6.39 -15.10
C PRO A 67 -23.63 7.35 -15.88
N GLN A 68 -23.03 8.34 -15.20
CA GLN A 68 -22.07 9.26 -15.80
C GLN A 68 -20.73 8.55 -16.06
N GLY A 69 -20.22 7.80 -15.07
CA GLY A 69 -18.99 7.03 -15.21
C GLY A 69 -19.08 5.99 -16.32
N LYS A 70 -20.19 5.24 -16.40
CA LYS A 70 -20.43 4.27 -17.49
C LYS A 70 -20.36 4.93 -18.88
N ARG A 71 -20.96 6.12 -19.04
CA ARG A 71 -20.90 6.87 -20.31
C ARG A 71 -19.49 7.38 -20.63
N ALA A 72 -18.79 7.95 -19.65
CA ALA A 72 -17.43 8.45 -19.82
C ALA A 72 -16.43 7.31 -20.14
N MET A 73 -16.59 6.15 -19.50
CA MET A 73 -15.80 4.94 -19.79
C MET A 73 -16.08 4.39 -21.20
N ALA A 74 -17.29 4.60 -21.73
CA ALA A 74 -17.64 4.18 -23.09
C ALA A 74 -17.00 5.10 -24.16
N SER A 75 -17.02 6.43 -23.95
CA SER A 75 -16.51 7.41 -24.93
C SER A 75 -14.99 7.57 -24.90
N GLY A 76 -14.34 7.37 -23.74
CA GLY A 76 -12.89 7.48 -23.54
C GLY A 76 -12.19 6.15 -23.29
N ARG A 77 -12.76 5.03 -23.74
CA ARG A 77 -12.44 3.66 -23.31
C ARG A 77 -10.95 3.37 -23.20
N ARG A 78 -10.18 3.69 -24.23
CA ARG A 78 -8.73 3.40 -24.27
C ARG A 78 -7.96 4.15 -23.18
N HIS A 79 -8.18 5.46 -23.04
CA HIS A 79 -7.51 6.28 -22.03
C HIS A 79 -7.76 5.76 -20.61
N TRP A 80 -9.02 5.47 -20.29
CA TRP A 80 -9.39 4.97 -18.96
C TRP A 80 -8.88 3.55 -18.71
N GLN A 81 -8.89 2.68 -19.72
CA GLN A 81 -8.31 1.34 -19.62
C GLN A 81 -6.80 1.39 -19.39
N ASP A 82 -6.08 2.26 -20.11
CA ASP A 82 -4.64 2.41 -19.94
C ASP A 82 -4.29 2.96 -18.55
N ALA A 83 -5.04 3.93 -18.05
CA ALA A 83 -4.87 4.46 -16.69
C ALA A 83 -5.10 3.39 -15.61
N LEU A 84 -6.18 2.61 -15.74
CA LEU A 84 -6.49 1.51 -14.83
C LEU A 84 -5.44 0.40 -14.88
N ALA A 85 -4.94 0.07 -16.08
CA ALA A 85 -3.90 -0.93 -16.26
C ALA A 85 -2.60 -0.48 -15.56
N ARG A 86 -2.18 0.78 -15.73
CA ARG A 86 -1.01 1.33 -15.03
C ARG A 86 -1.16 1.28 -13.51
N LEU A 87 -2.31 1.74 -12.98
CA LEU A 87 -2.58 1.70 -11.55
C LEU A 87 -2.52 0.27 -11.01
N ARG A 88 -3.16 -0.68 -11.70
CA ARG A 88 -3.16 -2.10 -11.31
C ARG A 88 -1.76 -2.69 -11.28
N THR A 89 -0.96 -2.44 -12.31
CA THR A 89 0.43 -2.92 -12.37
C THR A 89 1.26 -2.39 -11.20
N HIS A 90 1.15 -1.09 -10.90
CA HIS A 90 1.87 -0.49 -9.77
C HIS A 90 1.39 -1.04 -8.43
N ASP A 91 0.08 -1.23 -8.25
CA ASP A 91 -0.47 -1.75 -7.00
C ASP A 91 -0.13 -3.23 -6.78
N GLN A 92 -0.05 -4.03 -7.86
CA GLN A 92 0.47 -5.40 -7.79
C GLN A 92 1.93 -5.42 -7.34
N HIS A 93 2.76 -4.52 -7.88
CA HIS A 93 4.16 -4.41 -7.47
C HIS A 93 4.30 -4.01 -6.00
N ARG A 94 3.54 -3.01 -5.53
CA ARG A 94 3.53 -2.59 -4.12
C ARG A 94 3.07 -3.70 -3.19
N ALA A 95 2.03 -4.44 -3.58
CA ALA A 95 1.54 -5.58 -2.81
C ALA A 95 2.62 -6.67 -2.68
N GLU A 96 3.41 -6.92 -3.73
CA GLU A 96 4.52 -7.86 -3.70
C GLU A 96 5.62 -7.42 -2.73
N LEU A 97 5.98 -6.13 -2.74
CA LEU A 97 6.96 -5.56 -1.82
C LEU A 97 6.49 -5.70 -0.37
N LEU A 98 5.25 -5.30 -0.08
CA LEU A 98 4.66 -5.43 1.25
C LEU A 98 4.62 -6.89 1.72
N ARG A 99 4.24 -7.83 0.83
CA ARG A 99 4.26 -9.27 1.14
C ARG A 99 5.67 -9.75 1.48
N THR A 100 6.67 -9.34 0.71
CA THR A 100 8.08 -9.68 0.94
C THR A 100 8.54 -9.14 2.30
N MET A 101 8.17 -7.91 2.64
CA MET A 101 8.48 -7.29 3.93
C MET A 101 7.88 -8.08 5.11
N VAL A 102 6.60 -8.44 5.02
CA VAL A 102 5.91 -9.23 6.06
C VAL A 102 6.55 -10.61 6.22
N ASN A 103 6.87 -11.28 5.11
CA ASN A 103 7.53 -12.59 5.15
C ASN A 103 8.91 -12.53 5.82
N ARG A 104 9.73 -11.51 5.49
CA ARG A 104 11.03 -11.30 6.13
C ARG A 104 10.91 -11.04 7.63
N ALA A 105 9.94 -10.20 8.04
CA ALA A 105 9.69 -9.93 9.45
C ALA A 105 9.26 -11.20 10.21
N GLY A 106 8.39 -12.02 9.63
CA GLY A 106 7.98 -13.30 10.19
C GLY A 106 9.13 -14.29 10.32
N GLU A 107 10.03 -14.34 9.34
CA GLU A 107 11.22 -15.19 9.39
C GLU A 107 12.20 -14.76 10.50
N HIS A 108 12.48 -13.46 10.62
CA HIS A 108 13.30 -12.94 11.70
C HIS A 108 12.71 -13.24 13.08
N LEU A 109 11.38 -13.15 13.22
CA LEU A 109 10.71 -13.49 14.48
C LEU A 109 10.87 -14.98 14.82
N ARG A 110 10.67 -15.88 13.85
CA ARG A 110 10.88 -17.32 14.03
C ARG A 110 12.31 -17.64 14.45
N GLN A 111 13.31 -17.03 13.81
CA GLN A 111 14.72 -17.22 14.14
C GLN A 111 15.04 -16.74 15.56
N ARG A 112 14.51 -15.59 15.98
CA ARG A 112 14.68 -15.09 17.36
C ARG A 112 14.06 -16.03 18.38
N ILE A 113 12.85 -16.53 18.14
CA ILE A 113 12.18 -17.51 19.02
C ILE A 113 13.01 -18.80 19.12
N ALA A 114 13.52 -19.31 18.00
CA ALA A 114 14.36 -20.51 17.97
C ALA A 114 15.67 -20.31 18.76
N GLN A 115 16.34 -19.17 18.58
CA GLN A 115 17.55 -18.80 19.32
C GLN A 115 17.30 -18.71 20.83
N GLN A 116 16.21 -18.04 21.23
CA GLN A 116 15.84 -17.93 22.65
C GLN A 116 15.50 -19.30 23.26
N SER A 117 14.78 -20.15 22.52
CA SER A 117 14.42 -21.50 22.95
C SER A 117 15.67 -22.37 23.16
N LEU A 118 16.65 -22.28 22.24
CA LEU A 118 17.94 -22.96 22.35
C LEU A 118 18.72 -22.52 23.60
N LEU A 119 18.77 -21.21 23.86
CA LEU A 119 19.45 -20.66 25.04
C LEU A 119 18.81 -21.13 26.36
N ILE A 120 17.47 -21.19 26.41
CA ILE A 120 16.75 -21.70 27.59
C ILE A 120 17.08 -23.18 27.80
N TYR A 121 17.01 -23.99 26.74
CA TYR A 121 17.34 -25.42 26.80
C TYR A 121 18.79 -25.65 27.29
N GLN A 122 19.75 -24.92 26.74
CA GLN A 122 21.16 -25.02 27.14
C GLN A 122 21.41 -24.59 28.59
N ARG A 123 20.66 -23.62 29.11
CA ARG A 123 20.77 -23.17 30.51
C ARG A 123 20.05 -24.09 31.51
N GLY A 124 18.98 -24.77 31.10
CA GLY A 124 18.26 -25.73 31.93
C GLY A 124 18.82 -27.15 31.93
N ALA A 125 19.78 -27.43 31.04
CA ALA A 125 20.50 -28.70 30.96
C ALA A 125 21.81 -28.71 31.79
N LEU A 126 22.12 -27.61 32.50
CA LEU A 126 23.18 -27.47 33.50
C LEU A 126 22.59 -27.55 34.91
#